data_AF-U1JQE8-F1
#
_entry.id   AF-U1JQE8-F1
#
_cell.length_a   1.000
_cell.length_b   1.000
_cell.length_c   1.000
_cell.angle_alpha   90.00
_cell.angle_beta   90.00
_cell.angle_gamma   90.00
#
_symmetry.space_group_name_H-M   'P 1'
#
loop_
_entity.id
_entity.type
_entity.pdbx_description
1 polymer ?
#
loop_
_entity_poly.entity_id
_entity_poly.type
_entity_poly.pdbx_seq_one_letter_code
_entity_poly.pdbx_strand_id
1 'polypeptide(L)'
;MKDDFIRDGIRGRLTVKDFVPATNIGKFDLKVSPHNKKITVIIKVFYRFIDNTQDQLSWTMTQKNEFKRNARRVILEKWSNMYKIRCTKQNWEEFVMDIDFVIAEVSNPAYCRYVIEVGKLARYKSSGGINHGVVPHVCGVNNFANDVDITKNQEQIFNYKEGLIRSGLRGLLPAGDGDYLTFSSNQHVVAPSMKTYLDRFLSIARLRRTPDVQGIKAYVIGLKGKNDSMFTNNLESKRATAIANYINQRIVGDNFAIVSDTSAQWAKDAVNFLKSRARNHTVSGQDGGALIVIRTPANIERTVPHKYVVMTHEFGHMLGLPDEYMGIHSASTLSKIQLDRVWPATLASTIVSTGNNRLRLMQDGYTQMTTQANVPLPNLISTKIATKKPELIHSGQKVKEKNDQHSLRKQQLKDKFGQDSWIYKKYKNAHPYIFAPPAIKAISNSIMHSGSDIQKAHFVTIWSALCHATSDHLQCTDWEIIPANG
;
A
#
# COMPACT_ATOMS: atom_id res chain seq x y z
N MET A 1 -29.24 29.33 13.77
CA MET A 1 -28.66 28.02 13.40
C MET A 1 -27.23 28.12 12.88
N LYS A 2 -26.94 28.68 11.68
CA LYS A 2 -25.53 28.85 11.22
C LYS A 2 -24.71 29.81 12.07
N ASP A 3 -25.30 30.96 12.41
CA ASP A 3 -24.61 31.95 13.24
C ASP A 3 -24.31 31.42 14.64
N ASP A 4 -25.15 30.53 15.16
CA ASP A 4 -24.92 29.84 16.43
C ASP A 4 -23.75 28.87 16.32
N PHE A 5 -23.64 28.11 15.23
CA PHE A 5 -22.48 27.26 14.95
C PHE A 5 -21.18 28.06 14.88
N ILE A 6 -21.18 29.19 14.16
CA ILE A 6 -20.02 30.10 14.10
C ILE A 6 -19.69 30.66 15.49
N ARG A 7 -20.69 31.11 16.22
CA ARG A 7 -20.56 31.69 17.57
C ARG A 7 -20.03 30.68 18.57
N ASP A 8 -20.51 29.44 18.54
CA ASP A 8 -20.03 28.36 19.40
C ASP A 8 -18.57 27.99 19.06
N GLY A 9 -18.20 28.03 17.79
CA GLY A 9 -16.81 27.89 17.37
C GLY A 9 -15.90 29.01 17.89
N ILE A 10 -16.34 30.27 17.82
CA ILE A 10 -15.61 31.43 18.38
C ILE A 10 -15.47 31.30 19.91
N ARG A 11 -16.53 30.85 20.59
CA ARG A 11 -16.53 30.59 22.05
C ARG A 11 -15.75 29.35 22.47
N GLY A 12 -15.20 28.58 21.51
CA GLY A 12 -14.43 27.36 21.77
C GLY A 12 -15.26 26.16 22.21
N ARG A 13 -16.59 26.20 22.06
CA ARG A 13 -17.50 25.11 22.44
C ARG A 13 -17.45 23.92 21.49
N LEU A 14 -17.04 24.14 20.24
CA LEU A 14 -16.80 23.07 19.26
C LEU A 14 -15.41 22.44 19.45
N THR A 15 -15.15 21.95 20.66
CA THR A 15 -13.88 21.32 21.04
C THR A 15 -14.14 19.97 21.69
N VAL A 16 -13.43 18.94 21.25
CA VAL A 16 -13.39 17.65 21.91
C VAL A 16 -12.00 17.45 22.47
N LYS A 17 -11.93 17.21 23.77
CA LYS A 17 -10.66 16.86 24.42
C LYS A 17 -10.57 15.36 24.54
N ASP A 18 -9.36 14.84 24.45
CA ASP A 18 -9.06 13.45 24.78
C ASP A 18 -9.88 12.44 23.96
N PHE A 19 -10.23 12.79 22.72
CA PHE A 19 -11.06 11.96 21.84
C PHE A 19 -10.36 10.64 21.54
N VAL A 20 -11.04 9.54 21.81
CA VAL A 20 -10.58 8.18 21.47
C VAL A 20 -11.44 7.66 20.33
N PRO A 21 -10.87 7.39 19.14
CA PRO A 21 -11.61 6.82 18.03
C PRO A 21 -12.18 5.43 18.36
N ALA A 22 -13.19 4.98 17.61
CA ALA A 22 -13.81 3.66 17.78
C ALA A 22 -12.81 2.48 17.62
N THR A 23 -11.63 2.73 17.05
CA THR A 23 -10.54 1.76 16.95
C THR A 23 -9.91 1.43 18.30
N ASN A 24 -10.23 2.13 19.37
CA ASN A 24 -9.66 1.95 20.71
C ASN A 24 -8.14 2.17 20.78
N ILE A 25 -7.55 2.77 19.75
CA ILE A 25 -6.21 3.31 19.73
C ILE A 25 -6.24 4.74 19.23
N GLY A 26 -5.18 5.48 19.48
CA GLY A 26 -5.17 6.91 19.21
C GLY A 26 -5.91 7.69 20.28
N LYS A 27 -5.48 8.93 20.47
CA LYS A 27 -6.13 9.88 21.38
C LYS A 27 -5.62 11.27 21.10
N PHE A 28 -6.51 12.19 20.78
CA PHE A 28 -6.14 13.56 20.41
C PHE A 28 -7.24 14.54 20.82
N ASP A 29 -6.88 15.83 20.90
CA ASP A 29 -7.89 16.88 21.00
C ASP A 29 -8.25 17.35 19.58
N LEU A 30 -9.49 17.81 19.39
CA LEU A 30 -9.95 18.42 18.16
C LEU A 30 -10.66 19.74 18.48
N LYS A 31 -10.31 20.80 17.75
CA LYS A 31 -10.98 22.11 17.80
C LYS A 31 -11.50 22.47 16.42
N VAL A 32 -12.78 22.86 16.34
CA VAL A 32 -13.41 23.35 15.11
C VAL A 32 -13.54 24.86 15.18
N SER A 33 -13.07 25.53 14.12
CA SER A 33 -13.18 26.98 13.96
C SER A 33 -13.92 27.29 12.65
N PRO A 34 -15.26 27.31 12.65
CA PRO A 34 -16.06 27.50 11.45
C PRO A 34 -15.79 28.82 10.72
N HIS A 35 -15.60 29.91 11.48
CA HIS A 35 -15.26 31.24 10.93
C HIS A 35 -13.94 31.25 10.15
N ASN A 36 -12.96 30.46 10.57
CA ASN A 36 -11.67 30.31 9.89
C ASN A 36 -11.65 29.11 8.93
N LYS A 37 -12.79 28.40 8.78
CA LYS A 37 -12.90 27.16 8.01
C LYS A 37 -11.76 26.19 8.33
N LYS A 38 -11.52 25.94 9.61
CA LYS A 38 -10.36 25.18 10.10
C LYS A 38 -10.71 24.16 11.17
N ILE A 39 -10.15 22.97 11.03
CA ILE A 39 -10.13 21.92 12.05
C ILE A 39 -8.68 21.80 12.54
N THR A 40 -8.48 21.89 13.85
CA THR A 40 -7.16 21.72 14.47
C THR A 40 -7.14 20.45 15.29
N VAL A 41 -6.31 19.50 14.88
CA VAL A 41 -6.04 18.24 15.58
C VAL A 41 -4.79 18.43 16.42
N ILE A 42 -4.89 18.22 17.73
CA ILE A 42 -3.81 18.48 18.68
C ILE A 42 -3.38 17.16 19.32
N ILE A 43 -2.12 16.80 19.15
CA ILE A 43 -1.50 15.66 19.82
C ILE A 43 -0.48 16.16 20.82
N LYS A 44 -0.73 15.89 22.11
CA LYS A 44 0.16 16.25 23.21
C LYS A 44 1.22 15.17 23.40
N VAL A 45 2.49 15.55 23.25
CA VAL A 45 3.63 14.64 23.32
C VAL A 45 4.64 15.09 24.37
N PHE A 46 5.34 14.14 24.99
CA PHE A 46 6.53 14.39 25.79
C PHE A 46 7.72 13.66 25.16
N TYR A 47 8.83 14.35 24.90
CA TYR A 47 10.02 13.71 24.34
C TYR A 47 10.96 13.23 25.45
N ARG A 48 11.32 11.95 25.44
CA ARG A 48 12.34 11.35 26.30
C ARG A 48 13.49 10.84 25.43
N PHE A 49 14.65 11.46 25.55
CA PHE A 49 15.84 11.05 24.82
C PHE A 49 16.66 10.09 25.67
N ILE A 50 16.98 8.92 25.11
CA ILE A 50 17.69 7.84 25.79
C ILE A 50 19.08 7.72 25.17
N ASP A 51 20.10 7.90 26.00
CA ASP A 51 21.50 7.73 25.63
C ASP A 51 21.83 6.25 25.42
N ASN A 52 22.85 5.98 24.62
CA ASN A 52 23.36 4.63 24.41
C ASN A 52 24.66 4.47 25.18
N THR A 53 24.54 3.85 26.35
CA THR A 53 25.65 3.63 27.28
C THR A 53 26.65 2.60 26.77
N GLN A 54 26.21 1.62 25.97
CA GLN A 54 27.06 0.57 25.41
C GLN A 54 28.04 1.13 24.38
N ASP A 55 27.55 1.99 23.49
CA ASP A 55 28.37 2.65 22.47
C ASP A 55 28.92 4.02 22.94
N GLN A 56 28.71 4.38 24.21
CA GLN A 56 29.11 5.66 24.81
C GLN A 56 28.61 6.90 24.04
N LEU A 57 27.37 6.85 23.53
CA LEU A 57 26.75 7.94 22.77
C LEU A 57 25.69 8.66 23.60
N SER A 58 25.89 9.97 23.83
CA SER A 58 24.94 10.81 24.57
C SER A 58 24.29 11.88 23.69
N TRP A 59 23.02 12.21 23.94
CA TRP A 59 22.30 13.25 23.21
C TRP A 59 22.72 14.65 23.64
N THR A 60 23.19 15.45 22.68
CA THR A 60 23.37 16.89 22.91
C THR A 60 22.04 17.63 22.80
N MET A 61 21.93 18.80 23.44
CA MET A 61 20.70 19.63 23.34
C MET A 61 20.39 20.01 21.88
N THR A 62 21.42 20.32 21.09
CA THR A 62 21.27 20.61 19.65
C THR A 62 20.65 19.44 18.90
N GLN A 63 21.13 18.21 19.14
CA GLN A 63 20.58 17.01 18.51
C GLN A 63 19.12 16.75 18.92
N LYS A 64 18.79 16.97 20.20
CA LYS A 64 17.42 16.83 20.69
C LYS A 64 16.48 17.81 19.98
N ASN A 65 16.88 19.08 19.89
CA ASN A 65 16.08 20.11 19.22
C ASN A 65 15.95 19.88 17.72
N GLU A 66 17.03 19.44 17.08
CA GLU A 66 17.01 19.06 15.66
C GLU A 66 16.06 17.90 15.40
N PHE A 67 16.11 16.85 16.23
CA PHE A 67 15.18 15.72 16.12
C PHE A 67 13.72 16.19 16.23
N LYS A 68 13.39 17.01 17.23
CA LYS A 68 12.02 17.54 17.43
C LYS A 68 11.55 18.37 16.23
N ARG A 69 12.41 19.28 15.75
CA ARG A 69 12.11 20.13 14.58
C ARG A 69 11.89 19.28 13.33
N ASN A 70 12.75 18.30 13.09
CA ASN A 70 12.66 17.42 11.93
C ASN A 70 11.43 16.52 12.02
N ALA A 71 11.13 15.94 13.19
CA ALA A 71 9.92 15.14 13.42
C ALA A 71 8.65 15.94 13.11
N ARG A 72 8.54 17.16 13.65
CA ARG A 72 7.42 18.05 13.34
C ARG A 72 7.33 18.33 11.84
N ARG A 73 8.44 18.69 11.21
CA ARG A 73 8.49 18.99 9.78
C ARG A 73 8.00 17.81 8.93
N VAL A 74 8.58 16.62 9.09
CA VAL A 74 8.24 15.45 8.26
C VAL A 74 6.81 14.95 8.48
N ILE A 75 6.28 15.05 9.71
CA ILE A 75 4.88 14.75 9.99
C ILE A 75 3.98 15.73 9.24
N LEU A 76 4.21 17.03 9.41
CA LEU A 76 3.34 18.04 8.80
C LEU A 76 3.41 18.04 7.28
N GLU A 77 4.60 17.86 6.69
CA GLU A 77 4.78 17.71 5.24
C GLU A 77 4.01 16.52 4.67
N LYS A 78 3.85 15.43 5.44
CA LYS A 78 3.14 14.22 5.00
C LYS A 78 1.63 14.28 5.23
N TRP A 79 1.20 14.77 6.39
CA TRP A 79 -0.19 14.68 6.82
C TRP A 79 -1.02 15.91 6.48
N SER A 80 -0.42 17.10 6.45
CA SER A 80 -1.16 18.35 6.24
C SER A 80 -1.54 18.54 4.77
N ASN A 81 -2.62 19.27 4.50
CA ASN A 81 -3.07 19.63 3.15
C ASN A 81 -3.29 18.45 2.20
N MET A 82 -3.57 17.24 2.73
CA MET A 82 -3.90 16.08 1.91
C MET A 82 -5.41 16.02 1.63
N TYR A 83 -6.22 16.28 2.65
CA TYR A 83 -7.69 16.23 2.59
C TYR A 83 -8.30 17.39 3.39
N LYS A 84 -9.55 17.73 3.04
CA LYS A 84 -10.43 18.68 3.73
C LYS A 84 -11.71 17.97 4.15
N ILE A 85 -12.49 18.59 5.02
CA ILE A 85 -13.84 18.12 5.34
C ILE A 85 -14.84 19.20 4.97
N ARG A 86 -15.80 18.86 4.11
CA ARG A 86 -16.85 19.75 3.61
C ARG A 86 -18.19 19.42 4.26
N CYS A 87 -18.96 20.46 4.59
CA CYS A 87 -20.36 20.30 4.96
C CYS A 87 -21.23 20.09 3.71
N THR A 88 -22.07 19.06 3.71
CA THR A 88 -22.99 18.69 2.61
C THR A 88 -24.44 19.08 2.88
N LYS A 89 -24.74 19.60 4.09
CA LYS A 89 -26.07 20.08 4.44
C LYS A 89 -26.45 21.27 3.55
N GLN A 90 -27.67 21.25 3.03
CA GLN A 90 -28.16 22.30 2.15
C GLN A 90 -28.00 23.68 2.78
N ASN A 91 -27.48 24.62 2.00
CA ASN A 91 -27.10 25.97 2.37
C ASN A 91 -25.85 26.08 3.25
N TRP A 92 -25.20 25.01 3.72
CA TRP A 92 -23.99 25.07 4.58
C TRP A 92 -22.69 24.78 3.81
N GLU A 93 -22.74 24.73 2.49
CA GLU A 93 -21.65 24.29 1.61
C GLU A 93 -20.42 25.19 1.67
N GLU A 94 -20.56 26.40 2.21
CA GLU A 94 -19.48 27.35 2.47
C GLU A 94 -18.44 26.83 3.49
N PHE A 95 -18.82 25.86 4.33
CA PHE A 95 -17.94 25.23 5.32
C PHE A 95 -17.15 24.09 4.69
N VAL A 96 -16.09 24.46 3.97
CA VAL A 96 -15.03 23.55 3.51
C VAL A 96 -13.82 23.77 4.40
N MET A 97 -13.56 22.85 5.32
CA MET A 97 -12.59 23.05 6.39
C MET A 97 -11.23 22.41 6.10
N ASP A 98 -10.17 23.20 6.26
CA ASP A 98 -8.80 22.73 6.23
C ASP A 98 -8.44 22.01 7.54
N ILE A 99 -7.62 20.97 7.43
CA ILE A 99 -7.19 20.16 8.57
C ILE A 99 -5.74 20.53 8.90
N ASP A 100 -5.52 21.00 10.12
CA ASP A 100 -4.22 21.38 10.64
C ASP A 100 -3.83 20.49 11.83
N PHE A 101 -2.55 20.14 11.90
CA PHE A 101 -2.01 19.27 12.92
C PHE A 101 -1.07 20.06 13.84
N VAL A 102 -1.31 19.95 15.14
CA VAL A 102 -0.47 20.55 16.17
C VAL A 102 0.13 19.45 17.03
N ILE A 103 1.45 19.30 16.93
CA ILE A 103 2.23 18.46 17.84
C ILE A 103 2.64 19.35 19.01
N ALA A 104 1.91 19.24 20.11
CA ALA A 104 2.10 20.05 21.30
C ALA A 104 3.07 19.34 22.27
N GLU A 105 4.32 19.79 22.31
CA GLU A 105 5.26 19.32 23.34
C GLU A 105 4.81 19.85 24.71
N VAL A 106 4.69 18.95 25.68
CA VAL A 106 4.46 19.29 27.09
C VAL A 106 5.73 19.02 27.90
N SER A 107 5.93 19.78 28.97
CA SER A 107 7.10 19.67 29.84
C SER A 107 7.00 18.57 30.91
N ASN A 108 5.79 18.10 31.20
CA ASN A 108 5.54 17.03 32.18
C ASN A 108 4.78 15.87 31.51
N PRO A 109 5.29 14.63 31.58
CA PRO A 109 4.64 13.47 30.96
C PRO A 109 3.24 13.18 31.51
N ALA A 110 2.88 13.66 32.71
CA ALA A 110 1.52 13.55 33.26
C ALA A 110 0.46 14.28 32.42
N TYR A 111 0.86 15.26 31.60
CA TYR A 111 -0.04 16.03 30.73
C TYR A 111 0.01 15.60 29.26
N CYS A 112 0.78 14.57 28.93
CA CYS A 112 0.81 13.99 27.60
C CYS A 112 0.02 12.68 27.57
N ARG A 113 -0.44 12.31 26.37
CA ARG A 113 -0.90 10.94 26.13
C ARG A 113 0.19 10.05 25.56
N TYR A 114 1.18 10.66 24.88
CA TYR A 114 2.26 9.96 24.21
C TYR A 114 3.61 10.44 24.71
N VAL A 115 4.42 9.51 25.20
CA VAL A 115 5.85 9.72 25.39
C VAL A 115 6.55 9.22 24.14
N ILE A 116 7.30 10.09 23.45
CA ILE A 116 8.17 9.71 22.35
C ILE A 116 9.55 9.42 22.94
N GLU A 117 9.88 8.15 23.06
CA GLU A 117 11.19 7.70 23.52
C GLU A 117 12.14 7.55 22.34
N VAL A 118 13.23 8.32 22.32
CA VAL A 118 14.18 8.35 21.21
C VAL A 118 15.52 7.76 21.66
N GLY A 119 15.76 6.50 21.29
CA GLY A 119 17.03 5.83 21.52
C GLY A 119 18.13 6.32 20.57
N LYS A 120 19.34 6.55 21.09
CA LYS A 120 20.51 6.87 20.26
C LYS A 120 21.16 5.59 19.71
N LEU A 121 21.40 5.52 18.41
CA LEU A 121 22.07 4.37 17.78
C LEU A 121 23.34 4.82 17.05
N ALA A 122 24.40 4.01 17.12
CA ALA A 122 25.66 4.24 16.41
C ALA A 122 25.55 3.98 14.89
N ARG A 123 24.66 3.07 14.49
CA ARG A 123 24.51 2.60 13.11
C ARG A 123 23.09 2.82 12.62
N TYR A 124 22.95 3.19 11.35
CA TYR A 124 21.66 3.42 10.73
C TYR A 124 20.78 2.17 10.81
N LYS A 125 19.66 2.29 11.52
CA LYS A 125 18.61 1.28 11.62
C LYS A 125 17.32 1.98 12.02
N SER A 126 16.46 2.35 11.07
CA SER A 126 15.21 3.04 11.42
C SER A 126 14.17 2.04 11.98
N SER A 127 13.60 2.33 13.16
CA SER A 127 12.57 1.50 13.81
C SER A 127 11.63 2.34 14.65
N GLY A 128 10.40 1.86 14.82
CA GLY A 128 9.35 2.52 15.59
C GLY A 128 8.34 1.50 16.12
N GLY A 129 7.55 1.93 17.10
CA GLY A 129 6.35 1.25 17.55
C GLY A 129 5.72 1.93 18.78
N ILE A 130 4.39 1.83 18.91
CA ILE A 130 3.64 2.36 20.06
C ILE A 130 3.13 1.24 20.97
N ASN A 131 3.49 1.29 22.25
CA ASN A 131 2.88 0.48 23.28
C ASN A 131 1.59 1.13 23.81
N HIS A 132 0.44 0.67 23.33
CA HIS A 132 -0.87 1.15 23.77
C HIS A 132 -1.36 0.52 25.10
N GLY A 133 -0.61 -0.39 25.72
CA GLY A 133 -1.03 -1.10 26.94
C GLY A 133 -0.84 -0.33 28.25
N VAL A 134 -0.05 0.75 28.23
CA VAL A 134 0.28 1.57 29.42
C VAL A 134 0.07 3.04 29.07
N VAL A 135 -0.39 3.85 30.05
CA VAL A 135 -0.59 5.29 29.91
C VAL A 135 0.40 6.04 30.79
N PRO A 136 1.12 7.07 30.28
CA PRO A 136 1.12 7.52 28.88
C PRO A 136 1.67 6.43 27.94
N HIS A 137 1.13 6.38 26.72
CA HIS A 137 1.56 5.43 25.71
C HIS A 137 2.99 5.75 25.27
N VAL A 138 3.83 4.73 25.15
CA VAL A 138 5.23 4.90 24.76
C VAL A 138 5.38 4.63 23.27
N CYS A 139 5.76 5.66 22.52
CA CYS A 139 6.20 5.59 21.14
C CYS A 139 7.73 5.47 21.11
N GLY A 140 8.23 4.23 21.03
CA GLY A 140 9.66 3.95 21.00
C GLY A 140 10.21 4.09 19.58
N VAL A 141 11.12 5.03 19.37
CA VAL A 141 11.80 5.30 18.09
C VAL A 141 13.30 5.48 18.32
N ASN A 142 14.06 5.68 17.24
CA ASN A 142 15.48 6.02 17.33
C ASN A 142 15.83 7.29 16.56
N ASN A 143 17.08 7.73 16.66
CA ASN A 143 17.57 8.97 16.03
C ASN A 143 17.42 9.01 14.49
N PHE A 144 17.23 7.87 13.82
CA PHE A 144 17.00 7.77 12.37
C PHE A 144 15.51 7.69 11.98
N ALA A 145 14.59 7.85 12.94
CA ALA A 145 13.14 7.72 12.68
C ALA A 145 12.55 8.85 11.83
N ASN A 146 13.23 9.99 11.75
CA ASN A 146 12.85 11.12 10.89
C ASN A 146 13.43 11.01 9.48
N ASP A 147 14.39 10.11 9.27
CA ASP A 147 15.05 9.95 7.99
C ASP A 147 14.18 9.14 7.05
N VAL A 148 14.39 9.35 5.75
CA VAL A 148 13.78 8.52 4.73
C VAL A 148 14.46 7.15 4.75
N ASP A 149 13.68 6.13 5.08
CA ASP A 149 14.09 4.74 4.98
C ASP A 149 13.62 4.20 3.62
N ILE A 150 14.56 4.06 2.71
CA ILE A 150 14.31 3.49 1.36
C ILE A 150 14.40 1.96 1.35
N THR A 151 14.77 1.32 2.45
CA THR A 151 14.98 -0.15 2.50
C THR A 151 13.75 -0.89 2.99
N LYS A 152 12.87 -0.22 3.74
CA LYS A 152 11.66 -0.83 4.28
C LYS A 152 10.67 -1.21 3.19
N ASN A 153 10.14 -2.42 3.26
CA ASN A 153 8.97 -2.81 2.48
C ASN A 153 9.10 -2.69 0.94
N GLN A 154 10.31 -2.57 0.38
CA GLN A 154 10.54 -2.43 -1.07
C GLN A 154 9.83 -3.53 -1.87
N GLU A 155 10.04 -4.79 -1.46
CA GLU A 155 9.43 -5.95 -2.12
C GLU A 155 7.92 -5.93 -1.98
N GLN A 156 7.40 -5.60 -0.78
CA GLN A 156 5.97 -5.50 -0.54
C GLN A 156 5.31 -4.46 -1.46
N ILE A 157 5.81 -3.23 -1.50
CA ILE A 157 5.23 -2.16 -2.34
C ILE A 157 5.28 -2.56 -3.82
N PHE A 158 6.40 -3.14 -4.26
CA PHE A 158 6.55 -3.62 -5.63
C PHE A 158 5.46 -4.66 -5.97
N ASN A 159 5.21 -5.62 -5.08
CA ASN A 159 4.17 -6.62 -5.25
C ASN A 159 2.76 -6.03 -5.25
N TYR A 160 2.51 -5.02 -4.42
CA TYR A 160 1.24 -4.31 -4.40
C TYR A 160 0.97 -3.64 -5.74
N LYS A 161 1.96 -2.95 -6.30
CA LYS A 161 1.86 -2.32 -7.63
C LYS A 161 1.64 -3.36 -8.74
N GLU A 162 2.32 -4.50 -8.69
CA GLU A 162 2.08 -5.64 -9.58
C GLU A 162 0.65 -6.18 -9.45
N GLY A 163 0.17 -6.32 -8.22
CA GLY A 163 -1.20 -6.73 -7.91
C GLY A 163 -2.24 -5.76 -8.47
N LEU A 164 -2.03 -4.44 -8.34
CA LEU A 164 -2.92 -3.42 -8.89
C LEU A 164 -3.02 -3.49 -10.42
N ILE A 165 -1.91 -3.68 -11.12
CA ILE A 165 -1.91 -3.82 -12.59
C ILE A 165 -2.64 -5.11 -12.99
N ARG A 166 -2.36 -6.23 -12.32
CA ARG A 166 -3.02 -7.51 -12.55
C ARG A 166 -4.52 -7.44 -12.30
N SER A 167 -4.94 -6.81 -11.19
CA SER A 167 -6.35 -6.64 -10.85
C SER A 167 -7.06 -5.72 -11.83
N GLY A 168 -6.39 -4.62 -12.20
CA GLY A 168 -6.88 -3.70 -13.22
C GLY A 168 -7.17 -4.39 -14.54
N LEU A 169 -6.31 -5.32 -14.97
CA LEU A 169 -6.58 -6.15 -16.14
C LEU A 169 -7.82 -7.04 -15.93
N ARG A 170 -7.85 -7.85 -14.88
CA ARG A 170 -8.93 -8.83 -14.70
C ARG A 170 -10.30 -8.21 -14.42
N GLY A 171 -10.34 -7.08 -13.72
CA GLY A 171 -11.56 -6.37 -13.33
C GLY A 171 -12.29 -5.65 -14.48
N LEU A 172 -11.71 -5.63 -15.69
CA LEU A 172 -12.38 -5.06 -16.86
C LEU A 172 -13.53 -5.93 -17.37
N LEU A 173 -13.61 -7.21 -16.97
CA LEU A 173 -14.70 -8.13 -17.32
C LEU A 173 -15.38 -8.73 -16.07
N PRO A 174 -16.73 -8.90 -16.05
CA PRO A 174 -17.51 -9.29 -14.86
C PRO A 174 -17.22 -10.65 -14.19
N ALA A 175 -16.30 -11.47 -14.73
CA ALA A 175 -15.94 -12.78 -14.17
C ALA A 175 -14.45 -12.94 -13.85
N GLY A 176 -13.66 -11.85 -13.89
CA GLY A 176 -12.22 -11.93 -13.65
C GLY A 176 -11.41 -12.51 -14.83
N ASP A 177 -12.03 -12.65 -16.00
CA ASP A 177 -11.44 -13.20 -17.23
C ASP A 177 -10.70 -12.16 -18.08
N GLY A 178 -10.57 -10.92 -17.61
CA GLY A 178 -9.90 -9.88 -18.40
C GLY A 178 -8.46 -10.22 -18.82
N ASP A 179 -7.82 -11.19 -18.17
CA ASP A 179 -6.49 -11.65 -18.57
C ASP A 179 -6.49 -12.64 -19.75
N TYR A 180 -7.63 -13.12 -20.24
CA TYR A 180 -7.72 -14.00 -21.42
C TYR A 180 -8.53 -13.36 -22.55
N LEU A 181 -7.91 -13.26 -23.73
CA LEU A 181 -8.51 -12.68 -24.94
C LEU A 181 -8.78 -13.80 -25.95
N THR A 182 -10.04 -14.00 -26.30
CA THR A 182 -10.47 -15.00 -27.28
C THR A 182 -10.26 -14.48 -28.69
N PHE A 183 -9.79 -15.36 -29.58
CA PHE A 183 -9.73 -15.12 -31.01
C PHE A 183 -10.68 -16.08 -31.70
N SER A 184 -11.32 -15.63 -32.79
CA SER A 184 -12.04 -16.55 -33.66
C SER A 184 -11.10 -17.63 -34.22
N SER A 185 -11.66 -18.76 -34.62
CA SER A 185 -10.91 -19.90 -35.12
C SER A 185 -9.97 -19.51 -36.26
N ASN A 186 -8.72 -19.97 -36.21
CA ASN A 186 -7.62 -19.65 -37.15
C ASN A 186 -7.20 -18.18 -37.23
N GLN A 187 -7.80 -17.27 -36.44
CA GLN A 187 -7.49 -15.85 -36.46
C GLN A 187 -6.42 -15.45 -35.45
N HIS A 188 -5.66 -14.43 -35.81
CA HIS A 188 -4.64 -13.80 -34.96
C HIS A 188 -4.65 -12.27 -35.05
N VAL A 189 -5.62 -11.69 -35.77
CA VAL A 189 -5.80 -10.24 -35.88
C VAL A 189 -6.56 -9.73 -34.65
N VAL A 190 -6.03 -8.68 -34.01
CA VAL A 190 -6.67 -8.06 -32.84
C VAL A 190 -7.94 -7.32 -33.28
N ALA A 191 -9.11 -7.81 -32.88
CA ALA A 191 -10.40 -7.22 -33.24
C ALA A 191 -10.62 -5.85 -32.56
N PRO A 192 -11.47 -4.96 -33.11
CA PRO A 192 -11.74 -3.64 -32.53
C PRO A 192 -12.16 -3.67 -31.06
N SER A 193 -13.01 -4.62 -30.65
CA SER A 193 -13.44 -4.77 -29.25
C SER A 193 -12.26 -5.12 -28.31
N MET A 194 -11.34 -5.97 -28.77
CA MET A 194 -10.11 -6.30 -28.03
C MET A 194 -9.18 -5.09 -27.92
N LYS A 195 -9.12 -4.25 -28.97
CA LYS A 195 -8.35 -3.00 -28.95
C LYS A 195 -8.87 -2.04 -27.89
N THR A 196 -10.18 -1.78 -27.86
CA THR A 196 -10.83 -0.96 -26.83
C THR A 196 -10.60 -1.52 -25.43
N TYR A 197 -10.69 -2.83 -25.28
CA TYR A 197 -10.38 -3.52 -24.04
C TYR A 197 -8.93 -3.27 -23.58
N LEU A 198 -7.97 -3.52 -24.48
CA LEU A 198 -6.55 -3.32 -24.21
C LEU A 198 -6.27 -1.86 -23.87
N ASP A 199 -6.87 -0.89 -24.57
CA ASP A 199 -6.65 0.53 -24.27
C ASP A 199 -7.10 0.92 -22.85
N ARG A 200 -8.22 0.34 -22.35
CA ARG A 200 -8.65 0.51 -20.95
C ARG A 200 -7.70 -0.15 -19.96
N PHE A 201 -7.12 -1.30 -20.29
CA PHE A 201 -6.07 -1.90 -19.47
C PHE A 201 -4.81 -1.03 -19.46
N LEU A 202 -4.41 -0.50 -20.62
CA LEU A 202 -3.21 0.31 -20.76
C LEU A 202 -3.33 1.65 -20.03
N SER A 203 -4.52 2.24 -19.90
CA SER A 203 -4.71 3.41 -19.04
C SER A 203 -4.44 3.09 -17.57
N ILE A 204 -4.90 1.93 -17.09
CA ILE A 204 -4.59 1.46 -15.72
C ILE A 204 -3.09 1.20 -15.57
N ALA A 205 -2.48 0.49 -16.53
CA ALA A 205 -1.05 0.22 -16.50
C ALA A 205 -0.24 1.52 -16.47
N ARG A 206 -0.53 2.51 -17.30
CA ARG A 206 0.18 3.82 -17.30
C ARG A 206 0.09 4.54 -15.96
N LEU A 207 -1.08 4.54 -15.32
CA LEU A 207 -1.26 5.17 -14.00
C LEU A 207 -0.46 4.48 -12.89
N ARG A 208 -0.15 3.19 -13.03
CA ARG A 208 0.53 2.38 -12.00
C ARG A 208 2.00 2.12 -12.32
N ARG A 209 2.40 2.19 -13.59
CA ARG A 209 3.77 1.99 -14.05
C ARG A 209 4.59 3.26 -13.85
N THR A 210 5.02 3.46 -12.62
CA THR A 210 6.02 4.47 -12.25
C THR A 210 7.44 3.95 -12.59
N PRO A 211 8.48 4.80 -12.68
CA PRO A 211 9.84 4.39 -13.07
C PRO A 211 10.40 3.19 -12.30
N ASP A 212 9.89 3.00 -11.10
CA ASP A 212 10.28 1.99 -10.14
C ASP A 212 9.59 0.63 -10.23
N VAL A 213 8.65 0.52 -11.16
CA VAL A 213 7.99 -0.73 -11.49
C VAL A 213 8.09 -1.05 -12.98
N GLN A 214 9.09 -0.47 -13.66
CA GLN A 214 9.44 -0.83 -15.04
C GLN A 214 9.77 -2.32 -15.19
N GLY A 215 10.23 -2.96 -14.11
CA GLY A 215 10.46 -4.41 -14.06
C GLY A 215 9.21 -5.28 -14.21
N ILE A 216 8.01 -4.73 -13.99
CA ILE A 216 6.76 -5.46 -14.16
C ILE A 216 6.45 -5.58 -15.65
N LYS A 217 6.25 -6.81 -16.13
CA LYS A 217 5.98 -7.12 -17.54
C LYS A 217 4.64 -7.83 -17.71
N ALA A 218 4.06 -7.68 -18.89
CA ALA A 218 2.90 -8.41 -19.36
C ALA A 218 3.34 -9.56 -20.28
N TYR A 219 3.41 -10.78 -19.74
CA TYR A 219 3.77 -11.94 -20.55
C TYR A 219 2.56 -12.46 -21.31
N VAL A 220 2.68 -12.52 -22.63
CA VAL A 220 1.58 -12.93 -23.51
C VAL A 220 1.83 -14.35 -23.98
N ILE A 221 0.92 -15.26 -23.66
CA ILE A 221 0.97 -16.68 -24.02
C ILE A 221 -0.18 -16.96 -24.99
N GLY A 222 0.13 -17.37 -26.21
CA GLY A 222 -0.87 -17.78 -27.18
C GLY A 222 -1.31 -19.21 -26.98
N LEU A 223 -2.59 -19.49 -27.23
CA LEU A 223 -3.20 -20.80 -27.08
C LEU A 223 -4.03 -21.15 -28.32
N LYS A 224 -4.00 -22.42 -28.72
CA LYS A 224 -4.91 -22.98 -29.72
C LYS A 224 -6.21 -23.46 -29.08
N GLY A 225 -7.30 -23.31 -29.83
CA GLY A 225 -8.59 -23.95 -29.59
C GLY A 225 -8.74 -25.19 -30.48
N LYS A 226 -9.80 -25.95 -30.25
CA LYS A 226 -10.17 -27.18 -30.98
C LYS A 226 -10.72 -26.88 -32.37
N ASN A 227 -11.27 -25.70 -32.61
CA ASN A 227 -11.72 -25.24 -33.93
C ASN A 227 -10.55 -24.70 -34.77
N ASP A 228 -9.37 -24.52 -34.17
CA ASP A 228 -8.20 -24.16 -34.95
C ASP A 228 -7.75 -25.37 -35.77
N SER A 229 -7.49 -25.15 -37.04
CA SER A 229 -7.03 -26.17 -37.96
C SER A 229 -5.63 -26.65 -37.56
N MET A 230 -5.42 -27.97 -37.60
CA MET A 230 -4.10 -28.57 -37.39
C MET A 230 -3.06 -28.07 -38.40
N PHE A 231 -3.49 -27.56 -39.56
CA PHE A 231 -2.61 -27.00 -40.60
C PHE A 231 -2.23 -25.53 -40.37
N THR A 232 -2.78 -24.87 -39.33
CA THR A 232 -2.34 -23.52 -38.97
C THR A 232 -1.08 -23.56 -38.11
N ASN A 233 0.06 -23.38 -38.78
CA ASN A 233 1.36 -23.33 -38.14
C ASN A 233 1.54 -22.03 -37.33
N ASN A 234 2.11 -22.18 -36.13
CA ASN A 234 2.51 -21.08 -35.24
C ASN A 234 1.40 -20.13 -34.80
N LEU A 235 0.14 -20.58 -34.78
CA LEU A 235 -1.01 -19.72 -34.46
C LEU A 235 -0.92 -19.14 -33.04
N GLU A 236 -0.40 -19.92 -32.08
CA GLU A 236 -0.12 -19.49 -30.72
C GLU A 236 0.86 -18.32 -30.71
N SER A 237 2.00 -18.47 -31.39
CA SER A 237 3.02 -17.42 -31.49
C SER A 237 2.48 -16.16 -32.19
N LYS A 238 1.69 -16.33 -33.26
CA LYS A 238 1.05 -15.21 -33.97
C LYS A 238 0.07 -14.43 -33.09
N ARG A 239 -0.79 -15.11 -32.34
CA ARG A 239 -1.74 -14.48 -31.39
C ARG A 239 -1.00 -13.73 -30.28
N ALA A 240 0.00 -14.38 -29.68
CA ALA A 240 0.80 -13.74 -28.63
C ALA A 240 1.53 -12.49 -29.14
N THR A 241 2.14 -12.58 -30.32
CA THR A 241 2.86 -11.49 -30.97
C THR A 241 1.92 -10.33 -31.31
N ALA A 242 0.72 -10.61 -31.82
CA ALA A 242 -0.25 -9.57 -32.16
C ALA A 242 -0.67 -8.73 -30.94
N ILE A 243 -0.96 -9.38 -29.81
CA ILE A 243 -1.30 -8.71 -28.55
C ILE A 243 -0.09 -7.97 -27.97
N ALA A 244 1.09 -8.60 -27.95
CA ALA A 244 2.31 -7.97 -27.41
C ALA A 244 2.70 -6.72 -28.21
N ASN A 245 2.64 -6.78 -29.54
CA ASN A 245 2.90 -5.63 -30.41
C ASN A 245 1.89 -4.51 -30.17
N TYR A 246 0.60 -4.84 -30.06
CA TYR A 246 -0.43 -3.84 -29.78
C TYR A 246 -0.17 -3.07 -28.47
N ILE A 247 0.21 -3.80 -27.41
CA ILE A 247 0.55 -3.24 -26.10
C ILE A 247 1.81 -2.37 -26.19
N ASN A 248 2.89 -2.88 -26.78
CA ASN A 248 4.18 -2.19 -26.83
C ASN A 248 4.17 -0.94 -27.72
N GLN A 249 3.34 -0.89 -28.76
CA GLN A 249 3.13 0.32 -29.56
C GLN A 249 2.51 1.47 -28.74
N ARG A 250 1.84 1.15 -27.62
CA ARG A 250 1.08 2.12 -26.81
C ARG A 250 1.71 2.40 -25.46
N ILE A 251 2.60 1.55 -24.97
CA ILE A 251 3.42 1.82 -23.79
C ILE A 251 4.89 1.80 -24.22
N VAL A 252 5.39 3.00 -24.52
CA VAL A 252 6.75 3.24 -25.01
C VAL A 252 7.76 3.13 -23.85
N GLY A 253 8.96 2.62 -24.14
CA GLY A 253 10.13 2.82 -23.31
C GLY A 253 10.81 1.56 -22.78
N ASP A 254 10.14 0.40 -22.73
CA ASP A 254 10.75 -0.77 -22.08
C ASP A 254 10.24 -2.16 -22.48
N ASN A 255 9.54 -2.32 -23.61
CA ASN A 255 8.93 -3.59 -24.04
C ASN A 255 8.10 -4.22 -22.90
N PHE A 256 7.05 -3.51 -22.49
CA PHE A 256 6.18 -3.94 -21.40
C PHE A 256 5.60 -5.34 -21.62
N ALA A 257 5.13 -5.62 -22.83
CA ALA A 257 4.61 -6.92 -23.21
C ALA A 257 5.71 -7.81 -23.82
N ILE A 258 5.80 -9.05 -23.34
CA ILE A 258 6.78 -10.03 -23.77
C ILE A 258 6.05 -11.28 -24.24
N VAL A 259 6.35 -11.75 -25.45
CA VAL A 259 5.84 -13.02 -25.94
C VAL A 259 6.48 -14.16 -25.14
N SER A 260 5.66 -15.07 -24.66
CA SER A 260 6.09 -16.26 -23.92
C SER A 260 5.36 -17.49 -24.44
N ASP A 261 5.99 -18.64 -24.25
CA ASP A 261 5.39 -19.94 -24.48
C ASP A 261 5.27 -20.72 -23.17
N THR A 262 4.77 -21.94 -23.26
CA THR A 262 4.66 -22.88 -22.16
C THR A 262 5.95 -23.70 -21.95
N SER A 263 7.12 -23.26 -22.43
CA SER A 263 8.38 -23.96 -22.14
C SER A 263 8.75 -23.83 -20.66
N ALA A 264 8.46 -22.68 -20.05
CA ALA A 264 8.73 -22.40 -18.66
C ALA A 264 7.58 -22.89 -17.74
N GLN A 265 7.94 -23.45 -16.58
CA GLN A 265 6.98 -24.06 -15.65
C GLN A 265 5.87 -23.09 -15.22
N TRP A 266 6.22 -21.84 -14.84
CA TRP A 266 5.25 -20.82 -14.43
C TRP A 266 4.19 -20.53 -15.51
N ALA A 267 4.54 -20.63 -16.79
CA ALA A 267 3.64 -20.39 -17.90
C ALA A 267 2.69 -21.58 -18.09
N LYS A 268 3.21 -22.81 -17.95
CA LYS A 268 2.38 -24.03 -17.89
C LYS A 268 1.36 -23.96 -16.75
N ASP A 269 1.78 -23.53 -15.57
CA ASP A 269 0.92 -23.43 -14.39
C ASP A 269 -0.18 -22.37 -14.59
N ALA A 270 0.15 -21.23 -15.21
CA ALA A 270 -0.82 -20.19 -15.53
C ALA A 270 -1.88 -20.67 -16.53
N VAL A 271 -1.47 -21.43 -17.55
CA VAL A 271 -2.38 -22.05 -18.53
C VAL A 271 -3.23 -23.15 -17.88
N ASN A 272 -2.65 -23.97 -17.01
CA ASN A 272 -3.42 -24.99 -16.26
C ASN A 272 -4.44 -24.36 -15.33
N PHE A 273 -4.11 -23.24 -14.68
CA PHE A 273 -5.05 -22.49 -13.86
C PHE A 273 -6.18 -21.86 -14.69
N LEU A 274 -5.89 -21.38 -15.90
CA LEU A 274 -6.95 -20.89 -16.81
C LEU A 274 -8.01 -21.97 -17.08
N LYS A 275 -7.59 -23.24 -17.22
CA LYS A 275 -8.49 -24.38 -17.50
C LYS A 275 -9.44 -24.71 -16.35
N SER A 276 -9.18 -24.26 -15.11
CA SER A 276 -10.02 -24.56 -13.95
C SER A 276 -11.09 -23.49 -13.65
N ARG A 277 -11.26 -22.47 -14.50
CA ARG A 277 -12.18 -21.35 -14.24
C ARG A 277 -13.64 -21.65 -14.65
N ALA A 278 -14.59 -21.10 -13.90
CA ALA A 278 -16.04 -21.34 -14.06
C ALA A 278 -16.64 -20.81 -15.37
N ARG A 279 -16.12 -19.69 -15.90
CA ARG A 279 -16.31 -19.40 -17.33
C ARG A 279 -15.46 -20.38 -18.09
N ASN A 280 -16.15 -21.42 -18.50
CA ASN A 280 -15.68 -22.47 -19.37
C ASN A 280 -15.42 -21.97 -20.80
N HIS A 281 -14.52 -20.99 -20.95
CA HIS A 281 -13.82 -20.77 -22.23
C HIS A 281 -13.09 -22.05 -22.67
N THR A 282 -12.90 -22.99 -21.73
CA THR A 282 -12.30 -24.32 -21.89
C THR A 282 -13.25 -25.54 -21.82
N VAL A 283 -14.57 -25.45 -21.57
CA VAL A 283 -15.45 -26.66 -21.71
C VAL A 283 -16.05 -26.84 -23.09
N SER A 284 -16.06 -25.84 -23.97
CA SER A 284 -16.07 -26.20 -25.39
C SER A 284 -14.64 -26.48 -25.87
N GLY A 285 -13.66 -25.71 -25.40
CA GLY A 285 -12.32 -25.70 -25.96
C GLY A 285 -12.32 -25.29 -27.43
N GLN A 286 -13.38 -24.65 -27.92
CA GLN A 286 -13.60 -24.44 -29.35
C GLN A 286 -12.69 -23.35 -29.91
N ASP A 287 -12.59 -22.18 -29.28
CA ASP A 287 -11.80 -21.07 -29.79
C ASP A 287 -10.52 -20.82 -28.96
N GLY A 288 -9.40 -20.62 -29.66
CA GLY A 288 -8.12 -20.30 -29.03
C GLY A 288 -7.99 -18.83 -28.65
N GLY A 289 -6.86 -18.45 -28.10
CA GLY A 289 -6.73 -17.12 -27.50
C GLY A 289 -5.33 -16.69 -27.13
N ALA A 290 -5.24 -15.60 -26.38
CA ALA A 290 -4.02 -15.12 -25.75
C ALA A 290 -4.26 -14.83 -24.27
N LEU A 291 -3.44 -15.41 -23.41
CA LEU A 291 -3.40 -15.17 -21.96
C LEU A 291 -2.34 -14.12 -21.65
N ILE A 292 -2.71 -13.07 -20.93
CA ILE A 292 -1.82 -12.01 -20.45
C ILE A 292 -1.52 -12.25 -18.97
N VAL A 293 -0.28 -12.55 -18.64
CA VAL A 293 0.20 -12.77 -17.29
C VAL A 293 1.07 -11.60 -16.84
N ILE A 294 0.53 -10.77 -15.93
CA ILE A 294 1.30 -9.72 -15.28
C ILE A 294 2.22 -10.34 -14.23
N ARG A 295 3.53 -10.21 -14.43
CA ARG A 295 4.54 -10.71 -13.50
C ARG A 295 5.87 -9.99 -13.65
N THR A 296 6.71 -10.15 -12.63
CA THR A 296 8.09 -9.64 -12.64
C THR A 296 9.09 -10.80 -12.77
N PRO A 297 10.03 -10.74 -13.73
CA PRO A 297 11.11 -11.72 -13.82
C PRO A 297 12.01 -11.69 -12.57
N ALA A 298 12.55 -12.85 -12.17
CA ALA A 298 13.34 -12.99 -10.94
C ALA A 298 14.66 -12.20 -10.95
N ASN A 299 15.21 -11.94 -12.15
CA ASN A 299 16.47 -11.24 -12.35
C ASN A 299 16.32 -9.71 -12.45
N ILE A 300 15.12 -9.16 -12.28
CA ILE A 300 14.92 -7.71 -12.29
C ILE A 300 15.07 -7.15 -10.88
N GLU A 301 15.84 -6.07 -10.78
CA GLU A 301 15.96 -5.31 -9.54
C GLU A 301 14.60 -4.71 -9.15
N ARG A 302 14.11 -5.01 -7.96
CA ARG A 302 12.86 -4.45 -7.43
C ARG A 302 13.18 -3.26 -6.55
N THR A 303 13.45 -2.13 -7.19
CA THR A 303 13.72 -0.86 -6.51
C THR A 303 12.48 0.02 -6.56
N VAL A 304 11.89 0.30 -5.40
CA VAL A 304 10.83 1.29 -5.26
C VAL A 304 11.41 2.53 -4.56
N PRO A 305 11.48 3.72 -5.18
CA PRO A 305 11.79 5.00 -4.56
C PRO A 305 10.55 5.40 -3.74
N HIS A 306 10.29 4.62 -2.71
CA HIS A 306 9.34 4.97 -1.68
C HIS A 306 10.11 5.75 -0.62
N LYS A 307 9.44 6.76 -0.05
CA LYS A 307 10.03 7.60 0.99
C LYS A 307 9.31 7.33 2.30
N TYR A 308 9.55 6.16 2.88
CA TYR A 308 8.96 5.81 4.18
C TYR A 308 9.67 6.59 5.29
N VAL A 309 8.90 7.11 6.24
CA VAL A 309 9.45 7.81 7.41
C VAL A 309 8.74 7.27 8.65
N VAL A 310 9.49 6.61 9.53
CA VAL A 310 8.93 5.94 10.72
C VAL A 310 8.10 6.90 11.56
N MET A 311 8.63 8.09 11.84
CA MET A 311 7.92 9.06 12.69
C MET A 311 6.56 9.46 12.10
N THR A 312 6.42 9.48 10.77
CA THR A 312 5.14 9.79 10.11
C THR A 312 4.12 8.65 10.21
N HIS A 313 4.60 7.41 10.25
CA HIS A 313 3.79 6.23 10.51
C HIS A 313 3.33 6.19 11.97
N GLU A 314 4.24 6.33 12.93
CA GLU A 314 3.88 6.30 14.36
C GLU A 314 2.87 7.40 14.71
N PHE A 315 2.98 8.57 14.06
CA PHE A 315 1.99 9.65 14.21
C PHE A 315 0.57 9.20 13.81
N GLY A 316 0.42 8.37 12.78
CA GLY A 316 -0.89 7.83 12.41
C GLY A 316 -1.48 6.89 13.47
N HIS A 317 -0.66 6.16 14.22
CA HIS A 317 -1.14 5.41 15.39
C HIS A 317 -1.62 6.34 16.51
N MET A 318 -1.01 7.53 16.66
CA MET A 318 -1.49 8.56 17.60
C MET A 318 -2.85 9.14 17.17
N LEU A 319 -3.12 9.18 15.85
CA LEU A 319 -4.43 9.51 15.26
C LEU A 319 -5.45 8.36 15.33
N GLY A 320 -5.03 7.17 15.77
CA GLY A 320 -5.89 6.01 15.97
C GLY A 320 -6.07 5.12 14.76
N LEU A 321 -5.10 5.12 13.85
CA LEU A 321 -5.14 4.32 12.63
C LEU A 321 -4.53 2.93 12.88
N PRO A 322 -5.30 1.84 12.69
CA PRO A 322 -4.85 0.48 12.96
C PRO A 322 -4.47 -0.28 11.69
N ASP A 323 -4.36 0.38 10.53
CA ASP A 323 -4.36 -0.31 9.25
C ASP A 323 -3.07 -1.09 8.92
N GLU A 324 -2.00 -0.92 9.70
CA GLU A 324 -0.86 -1.88 9.74
C GLU A 324 -1.32 -3.29 10.12
N TYR A 325 -2.25 -3.37 11.07
CA TYR A 325 -2.68 -4.61 11.68
C TYR A 325 -3.82 -5.27 10.88
N MET A 326 -4.02 -4.87 9.61
CA MET A 326 -5.05 -5.43 8.77
C MET A 326 -4.64 -6.74 8.11
N GLY A 327 -4.49 -7.80 8.91
CA GLY A 327 -5.01 -9.10 8.49
C GLY A 327 -6.56 -9.08 8.52
N ILE A 328 -7.25 -10.08 7.97
CA ILE A 328 -8.71 -10.18 8.18
C ILE A 328 -8.92 -10.74 9.61
N HIS A 329 -9.16 -9.87 10.59
CA HIS A 329 -9.39 -10.22 12.00
C HIS A 329 -10.84 -9.98 12.45
N SER A 330 -11.67 -9.39 11.58
CA SER A 330 -13.12 -9.23 11.74
C SER A 330 -13.90 -9.59 10.47
N ALA A 331 -15.12 -10.11 10.65
CA ALA A 331 -16.08 -10.34 9.59
C ALA A 331 -16.63 -9.03 8.98
N SER A 332 -16.67 -7.93 9.75
CA SER A 332 -17.10 -6.62 9.26
C SER A 332 -16.09 -6.06 8.26
N THR A 333 -14.80 -6.21 8.54
CA THR A 333 -13.72 -5.83 7.61
C THR A 333 -13.79 -6.68 6.35
N LEU A 334 -13.99 -7.99 6.48
CA LEU A 334 -14.11 -8.91 5.34
C LEU A 334 -15.23 -8.50 4.37
N SER A 335 -16.40 -8.10 4.89
CA SER A 335 -17.55 -7.75 4.05
C SER A 335 -17.39 -6.41 3.33
N LYS A 336 -16.45 -5.56 3.74
CA LYS A 336 -16.25 -4.21 3.19
C LYS A 336 -14.96 -4.02 2.40
N ILE A 337 -13.93 -4.84 2.65
CA ILE A 337 -12.78 -4.87 1.76
C ILE A 337 -13.27 -5.39 0.41
N GLN A 338 -13.09 -4.60 -0.65
CA GLN A 338 -13.38 -5.01 -2.02
C GLN A 338 -12.28 -5.93 -2.55
N LEU A 339 -12.07 -7.06 -1.88
CA LEU A 339 -11.04 -8.05 -2.25
C LEU A 339 -11.18 -8.43 -3.72
N ASP A 340 -12.41 -8.52 -4.22
CA ASP A 340 -12.75 -8.87 -5.60
C ASP A 340 -12.26 -7.82 -6.63
N ARG A 341 -12.10 -6.55 -6.21
CA ARG A 341 -11.53 -5.46 -7.02
C ARG A 341 -10.00 -5.38 -6.94
N VAL A 342 -9.38 -6.13 -6.04
CA VAL A 342 -7.92 -6.15 -5.81
C VAL A 342 -7.32 -7.53 -6.17
N TRP A 343 -8.10 -8.61 -6.16
CA TRP A 343 -7.70 -9.98 -6.44
C TRP A 343 -8.90 -10.89 -6.78
N PRO A 344 -9.04 -11.41 -8.01
CA PRO A 344 -10.11 -12.38 -8.31
C PRO A 344 -9.74 -13.79 -7.85
N ALA A 345 -10.56 -14.31 -6.93
CA ALA A 345 -10.87 -15.71 -6.57
C ALA A 345 -9.75 -16.73 -6.28
N THR A 346 -8.48 -16.51 -6.61
CA THR A 346 -7.49 -17.61 -6.53
C THR A 346 -6.91 -17.84 -5.13
N LEU A 347 -7.12 -16.94 -4.19
CA LEU A 347 -6.70 -17.08 -2.79
C LEU A 347 -7.68 -16.31 -1.90
N ALA A 348 -8.97 -16.63 -2.01
CA ALA A 348 -9.94 -16.11 -1.06
C ALA A 348 -9.56 -16.62 0.34
N SER A 349 -9.02 -15.73 1.18
CA SER A 349 -8.93 -15.98 2.60
C SER A 349 -10.33 -15.94 3.18
N THR A 350 -11.01 -17.07 3.21
CA THR A 350 -12.33 -17.23 3.85
C THR A 350 -12.24 -17.30 5.38
N ILE A 351 -11.04 -17.25 5.96
CA ILE A 351 -10.86 -17.51 7.40
C ILE A 351 -10.31 -16.27 8.11
N VAL A 352 -11.21 -15.60 8.84
CA VAL A 352 -10.87 -14.58 9.84
C VAL A 352 -9.91 -15.18 10.87
N SER A 353 -8.74 -14.57 11.10
CA SER A 353 -7.90 -14.96 12.24
C SER A 353 -8.43 -14.25 13.49
N THR A 354 -9.38 -14.89 14.17
CA THR A 354 -10.13 -14.33 15.31
C THR A 354 -9.36 -14.37 16.64
N GLY A 355 -8.11 -14.85 16.66
CA GLY A 355 -7.37 -15.13 17.90
C GLY A 355 -6.93 -13.91 18.73
N ASN A 356 -7.04 -12.68 18.22
CA ASN A 356 -6.63 -11.47 18.94
C ASN A 356 -7.80 -10.48 19.04
N ASN A 357 -8.51 -10.51 20.17
CA ASN A 357 -9.69 -9.67 20.43
C ASN A 357 -9.38 -8.16 20.32
N ARG A 358 -8.18 -7.74 20.73
CA ARG A 358 -7.75 -6.35 20.63
C ARG A 358 -7.67 -5.90 19.17
N LEU A 359 -7.06 -6.70 18.30
CA LEU A 359 -6.98 -6.39 16.86
C LEU A 359 -8.36 -6.41 16.20
N ARG A 360 -9.24 -7.34 16.59
CA ARG A 360 -10.63 -7.38 16.11
C ARG A 360 -11.37 -6.07 16.42
N LEU A 361 -11.33 -5.62 17.68
CA LEU A 361 -12.00 -4.39 18.10
C LEU A 361 -11.47 -3.15 17.36
N MET A 362 -10.15 -3.08 17.14
CA MET A 362 -9.57 -2.01 16.33
C MET A 362 -10.16 -1.97 14.92
N GLN A 363 -10.27 -3.14 14.29
CA GLN A 363 -10.79 -3.25 12.94
C GLN A 363 -12.28 -2.97 12.83
N ASP A 364 -13.08 -3.45 13.77
CA ASP A 364 -14.52 -3.18 13.82
C ASP A 364 -14.78 -1.69 13.93
N GLY A 365 -14.06 -1.00 14.83
CA GLY A 365 -14.17 0.44 14.99
C GLY A 365 -13.75 1.21 13.72
N TYR A 366 -12.67 0.80 13.07
CA TYR A 366 -12.23 1.43 11.83
C TYR A 366 -13.24 1.23 10.69
N THR A 367 -13.77 0.02 10.57
CA THR A 367 -14.78 -0.38 9.58
C THR A 367 -16.11 0.33 9.82
N GLN A 368 -16.46 0.59 11.08
CA GLN A 368 -17.62 1.39 11.45
C GLN A 368 -17.46 2.85 11.02
N MET A 369 -16.30 3.47 11.24
CA MET A 369 -16.08 4.86 10.87
C MET A 369 -16.01 5.06 9.35
N THR A 370 -15.29 4.21 8.63
CA THR A 370 -15.23 4.25 7.15
C THR A 370 -16.61 4.04 6.51
N THR A 371 -17.35 3.06 7.03
CA THR A 371 -18.81 3.07 7.23
C THR A 371 -19.55 4.37 7.03
N GLN A 372 -19.70 5.02 8.18
CA GLN A 372 -20.52 6.19 8.37
C GLN A 372 -20.01 7.38 7.55
N ALA A 373 -18.70 7.46 7.30
CA ALA A 373 -18.09 8.51 6.48
C ALA A 373 -18.25 8.29 4.97
N ASN A 374 -18.82 7.16 4.53
CA ASN A 374 -18.87 6.76 3.11
C ASN A 374 -17.48 6.79 2.42
N VAL A 375 -16.48 6.27 3.13
CA VAL A 375 -15.09 6.20 2.67
C VAL A 375 -14.72 4.72 2.46
N PRO A 376 -14.15 4.34 1.31
CA PRO A 376 -13.66 2.98 1.14
C PRO A 376 -12.50 2.69 2.10
N LEU A 377 -12.45 1.47 2.64
CA LEU A 377 -11.28 0.99 3.37
C LEU A 377 -10.02 1.06 2.47
N PRO A 378 -8.82 1.22 3.07
CA PRO A 378 -7.57 1.05 2.34
C PRO A 378 -7.57 -0.28 1.57
N ASN A 379 -7.05 -0.27 0.34
CA ASN A 379 -6.89 -1.49 -0.43
C ASN A 379 -5.92 -2.42 0.31
N LEU A 380 -6.43 -3.57 0.74
CA LEU A 380 -5.66 -4.62 1.38
C LEU A 380 -5.66 -5.85 0.48
N ILE A 381 -4.48 -6.34 0.15
CA ILE A 381 -4.30 -7.68 -0.41
C ILE A 381 -4.32 -8.64 0.78
N SER A 382 -4.88 -9.86 0.70
CA SER A 382 -4.93 -10.83 1.82
C SER A 382 -3.94 -11.99 1.63
N THR A 383 -3.54 -12.66 2.72
CA THR A 383 -2.50 -13.72 2.75
C THR A 383 -2.96 -15.16 2.83
N LYS A 384 -4.24 -15.48 3.12
CA LYS A 384 -4.54 -16.92 3.22
C LYS A 384 -4.67 -17.53 1.83
N ILE A 385 -3.54 -18.09 1.44
CA ILE A 385 -3.40 -19.14 0.46
C ILE A 385 -4.32 -20.28 0.89
N ALA A 386 -5.46 -20.44 0.22
CA ALA A 386 -6.00 -21.77 0.07
C ALA A 386 -4.96 -22.57 -0.74
N THR A 387 -4.48 -23.66 -0.16
CA THR A 387 -3.56 -24.68 -0.70
C THR A 387 -2.08 -24.31 -0.89
N LYS A 388 -1.23 -25.00 -0.10
CA LYS A 388 0.22 -25.13 -0.24
C LYS A 388 0.61 -25.29 -1.73
N LYS A 389 1.32 -24.32 -2.31
CA LYS A 389 2.15 -24.53 -3.51
C LYS A 389 3.63 -24.56 -3.10
N PRO A 390 4.21 -25.74 -2.83
CA PRO A 390 5.61 -25.91 -2.41
C PRO A 390 6.62 -25.24 -3.35
N GLU A 391 6.28 -25.12 -4.63
CA GLU A 391 7.12 -24.61 -5.70
C GLU A 391 7.49 -23.12 -5.55
N LEU A 392 6.58 -22.28 -5.03
CA LEU A 392 6.87 -20.87 -4.78
C LEU A 392 7.84 -20.70 -3.60
N ILE A 393 7.68 -21.52 -2.56
CA ILE A 393 8.60 -21.56 -1.40
C ILE A 393 9.98 -22.04 -1.85
N HIS A 394 10.03 -23.10 -2.66
CA HIS A 394 11.27 -23.63 -3.25
C HIS A 394 11.99 -22.61 -4.13
N SER A 395 11.25 -21.86 -4.94
CA SER A 395 11.83 -20.80 -5.78
C SER A 395 12.39 -19.64 -4.96
N GLY A 396 11.75 -19.26 -3.85
CA GLY A 396 12.23 -18.22 -2.95
C GLY A 396 13.47 -18.65 -2.16
N GLN A 397 13.53 -19.90 -1.71
CA GLN A 397 14.70 -20.47 -1.03
C GLN A 397 15.93 -20.48 -1.96
N LYS A 398 15.78 -20.98 -3.20
CA LYS A 398 16.87 -20.99 -4.19
C LYS A 398 17.42 -19.61 -4.51
N VAL A 399 16.55 -18.59 -4.60
CA VAL A 399 16.99 -17.21 -4.86
C VAL A 399 17.71 -16.63 -3.64
N LYS A 400 17.23 -16.91 -2.42
CA LYS A 400 17.90 -16.50 -1.19
C LYS A 400 19.31 -17.10 -1.09
N GLU A 401 19.43 -18.41 -1.31
CA GLU A 401 20.73 -19.11 -1.33
C GLU A 401 21.69 -18.48 -2.34
N LYS A 402 21.21 -18.15 -3.54
CA LYS A 402 22.01 -17.52 -4.58
C LYS A 402 22.45 -16.09 -4.22
N ASN A 403 21.59 -15.30 -3.58
CA ASN A 403 21.95 -13.98 -3.07
C ASN A 403 22.97 -14.04 -1.93
N ASP A 404 22.82 -15.03 -1.04
CA ASP A 404 23.76 -15.24 0.06
C ASP A 404 25.15 -15.58 -0.50
N GLN A 405 25.21 -16.44 -1.53
CA GLN A 405 26.45 -16.73 -2.26
C GLN A 405 27.05 -15.49 -2.93
N HIS A 406 26.24 -14.70 -3.63
CA HIS A 406 26.71 -13.46 -4.29
C HIS A 406 27.24 -12.45 -3.26
N SER A 407 26.55 -12.31 -2.12
CA SER A 407 26.91 -11.38 -1.05
C SER A 407 28.21 -11.79 -0.38
N LEU A 408 28.38 -13.08 -0.08
CA LEU A 408 29.61 -13.63 0.47
C LEU A 408 30.79 -13.41 -0.48
N ARG A 409 30.62 -13.70 -1.77
CA ARG A 409 31.67 -13.52 -2.77
C ARG A 409 32.03 -12.05 -2.98
N LYS A 410 31.03 -11.18 -3.00
CA LYS A 410 31.22 -9.72 -3.08
C LYS A 410 32.02 -9.20 -1.89
N GLN A 411 31.73 -9.70 -0.68
CA GLN A 411 32.46 -9.35 0.53
C GLN A 411 33.91 -9.84 0.46
N GLN A 412 34.16 -11.09 0.07
CA GLN A 412 35.52 -11.61 -0.14
C GLN A 412 36.33 -10.77 -1.14
N LEU A 413 35.73 -10.34 -2.25
CA LEU A 413 36.38 -9.50 -3.23
C LEU A 413 36.66 -8.09 -2.70
N LYS A 414 35.74 -7.54 -1.90
CA LYS A 414 35.93 -6.25 -1.22
C LYS A 414 37.11 -6.31 -0.25
N ASP A 415 37.18 -7.38 0.55
CA ASP A 415 38.20 -7.54 1.58
C ASP A 415 39.58 -7.81 0.95
N LYS A 416 39.63 -8.55 -0.16
CA LYS A 416 40.88 -8.88 -0.84
C LYS A 416 41.44 -7.76 -1.72
N PHE A 417 40.59 -6.99 -2.40
CA PHE A 417 41.02 -6.06 -3.45
C PHE A 417 40.59 -4.60 -3.19
N GLY A 418 39.83 -4.34 -2.15
CA GLY A 418 39.26 -3.02 -1.88
C GLY A 418 38.04 -2.71 -2.75
N GLN A 419 37.16 -1.87 -2.20
CA GLN A 419 35.89 -1.48 -2.81
C GLN A 419 36.02 -0.69 -4.13
N ASP A 420 37.21 -0.15 -4.40
CA ASP A 420 37.48 0.63 -5.60
C ASP A 420 38.11 -0.16 -6.75
N SER A 421 38.50 -1.41 -6.49
CA SER A 421 39.10 -2.27 -7.52
C SER A 421 38.13 -2.56 -8.67
N TRP A 422 38.71 -2.66 -9.87
CA TRP A 422 37.96 -3.04 -11.06
C TRP A 422 37.31 -4.42 -10.92
N ILE A 423 37.93 -5.36 -10.20
CA ILE A 423 37.43 -6.73 -9.97
C ILE A 423 36.17 -6.69 -9.10
N TYR A 424 36.19 -5.94 -7.99
CA TYR A 424 35.02 -5.77 -7.14
C TYR A 424 33.88 -5.06 -7.88
N LYS A 425 34.18 -3.96 -8.59
CA LYS A 425 33.20 -3.20 -9.37
C LYS A 425 32.57 -4.04 -10.49
N LYS A 426 33.38 -4.79 -11.25
CA LYS A 426 32.91 -5.71 -12.29
C LYS A 426 32.03 -6.83 -11.73
N TYR A 427 32.45 -7.46 -10.63
CA TYR A 427 31.66 -8.54 -10.01
C TYR A 427 30.32 -8.01 -9.48
N LYS A 428 30.33 -6.87 -8.77
CA LYS A 428 29.13 -6.20 -8.28
C LYS A 428 28.14 -5.87 -9.41
N ASN A 429 28.64 -5.38 -10.55
CA ASN A 429 27.80 -5.02 -11.69
C ASN A 429 27.25 -6.24 -12.44
N ALA A 430 28.03 -7.33 -12.53
CA ALA A 430 27.64 -8.55 -13.21
C ALA A 430 26.72 -9.47 -12.37
N HIS A 431 26.68 -9.29 -11.05
CA HIS A 431 25.91 -10.12 -10.12
C HIS A 431 24.97 -9.25 -9.27
N PRO A 432 23.94 -8.63 -9.89
CA PRO A 432 22.94 -7.89 -9.14
C PRO A 432 22.22 -8.81 -8.15
N TYR A 433 21.66 -8.20 -7.10
CA TYR A 433 20.81 -8.90 -6.15
C TYR A 433 19.57 -9.43 -6.88
N ILE A 434 19.29 -10.72 -6.74
CA ILE A 434 18.21 -11.42 -7.43
C ILE A 434 16.97 -11.40 -6.54
N PHE A 435 15.82 -10.99 -7.05
CA PHE A 435 14.63 -10.89 -6.20
C PHE A 435 13.82 -12.19 -6.25
N ALA A 436 13.62 -12.81 -5.09
CA ALA A 436 12.81 -14.02 -4.96
C ALA A 436 11.36 -13.75 -5.41
N PRO A 437 10.66 -14.71 -6.03
CA PRO A 437 9.20 -14.63 -6.13
C PRO A 437 8.64 -14.52 -4.71
N PRO A 438 7.89 -13.46 -4.37
CA PRO A 438 7.47 -13.25 -3.00
C PRO A 438 6.41 -14.26 -2.59
N ALA A 439 6.42 -14.65 -1.33
CA ALA A 439 5.21 -15.15 -0.69
C ALA A 439 4.14 -14.03 -0.75
N ILE A 440 2.92 -14.36 -1.17
CA ILE A 440 1.82 -13.39 -1.26
C ILE A 440 1.45 -12.96 0.16
N LYS A 441 2.00 -11.83 0.59
CA LYS A 441 1.70 -11.17 1.88
C LYS A 441 0.64 -10.09 1.67
N ALA A 442 -0.10 -9.77 2.73
CA ALA A 442 -1.14 -8.76 2.73
C ALA A 442 -0.47 -7.41 2.73
N ILE A 443 -0.80 -6.55 1.76
CA ILE A 443 0.00 -5.35 1.48
C ILE A 443 -0.92 -4.21 1.04
N SER A 444 -0.60 -3.00 1.49
CA SER A 444 -1.21 -1.73 1.09
C SER A 444 -0.11 -0.67 0.85
N ASN A 445 -0.33 0.28 -0.07
CA ASN A 445 0.53 1.47 -0.18
C ASN A 445 0.30 2.50 0.94
N SER A 446 -0.60 2.21 1.88
CA SER A 446 -0.80 3.01 3.09
C SER A 446 0.51 3.25 3.84
N ILE A 447 0.73 4.50 4.29
CA ILE A 447 1.80 4.87 5.22
C ILE A 447 1.79 4.01 6.48
N MET A 448 0.60 3.56 6.88
CA MET A 448 0.39 2.79 8.09
C MET A 448 0.68 1.32 7.89
N HIS A 449 0.97 0.82 6.69
CA HIS A 449 1.31 -0.58 6.49
C HIS A 449 2.69 -0.70 5.84
N SER A 450 2.75 -0.57 4.52
CA SER A 450 3.97 -0.86 3.77
C SER A 450 4.36 0.22 2.78
N GLY A 451 3.53 1.24 2.53
CA GLY A 451 3.83 2.29 1.55
C GLY A 451 4.07 3.64 2.18
N SER A 452 4.07 4.69 1.37
CA SER A 452 4.34 6.07 1.77
C SER A 452 3.13 7.00 1.69
N ASP A 453 1.94 6.44 1.41
CA ASP A 453 0.80 7.19 0.92
C ASP A 453 -0.23 7.42 2.03
N ILE A 454 -0.66 8.67 2.16
CA ILE A 454 -1.80 9.06 2.98
C ILE A 454 -3.08 8.93 2.14
N GLN A 455 -4.06 8.18 2.66
CA GLN A 455 -5.31 7.86 1.97
C GLN A 455 -6.49 8.57 2.64
N LYS A 456 -7.61 8.73 1.90
CA LYS A 456 -8.86 9.32 2.41
C LYS A 456 -9.32 8.64 3.70
N ALA A 457 -9.15 7.33 3.79
CA ALA A 457 -9.49 6.52 4.96
C ALA A 457 -8.68 6.88 6.22
N HIS A 458 -7.52 7.52 6.09
CA HIS A 458 -6.72 7.95 7.25
C HIS A 458 -7.29 9.17 7.98
N PHE A 459 -8.29 9.84 7.40
CA PHE A 459 -8.93 11.01 7.99
C PHE A 459 -10.28 10.69 8.67
N VAL A 460 -10.72 9.43 8.68
CA VAL A 460 -12.02 9.06 9.27
C VAL A 460 -12.06 9.20 10.79
N THR A 461 -10.91 9.08 11.48
CA THR A 461 -10.84 9.32 12.92
C THR A 461 -11.04 10.80 13.24
N ILE A 462 -10.49 11.70 12.40
CA ILE A 462 -10.66 13.15 12.49
C ILE A 462 -12.11 13.54 12.14
N TRP A 463 -12.68 12.94 11.09
CA TRP A 463 -14.10 13.10 10.74
C TRP A 463 -15.01 12.67 11.89
N SER A 464 -14.72 11.55 12.55
CA SER A 464 -15.50 11.06 13.70
C SER A 464 -15.43 12.04 14.88
N ALA A 465 -14.25 12.59 15.17
CA ALA A 465 -14.08 13.63 16.17
C ALA A 465 -14.81 14.94 15.80
N LEU A 466 -14.83 15.32 14.52
CA LEU A 466 -15.61 16.46 14.04
C LEU A 466 -17.12 16.23 14.25
N CYS A 467 -17.62 15.04 13.94
CA CYS A 467 -19.02 14.69 14.17
C CYS A 467 -19.39 14.85 15.65
N HIS A 468 -18.53 14.40 16.56
CA HIS A 468 -18.73 14.59 18.00
C HIS A 468 -18.68 16.08 18.40
N ALA A 469 -17.73 16.84 17.85
CA ALA A 469 -17.57 18.27 18.14
C ALA A 469 -18.76 19.13 17.69
N THR A 470 -19.55 18.63 16.73
CA THR A 470 -20.57 19.41 16.01
C THR A 470 -21.99 18.84 16.13
N SER A 471 -22.18 17.83 16.98
CA SER A 471 -23.44 17.06 17.08
C SER A 471 -24.67 17.90 17.42
N ASP A 472 -24.49 19.02 18.12
CA ASP A 472 -25.58 19.92 18.48
C ASP A 472 -26.10 20.73 17.28
N HIS A 473 -25.34 20.76 16.18
CA HIS A 473 -25.62 21.60 15.00
C HIS A 473 -25.81 20.78 13.72
N LEU A 474 -25.07 19.68 13.58
CA LEU A 474 -24.91 18.92 12.35
C LEU A 474 -24.92 17.41 12.62
N GLN A 475 -25.49 16.65 11.69
CA GLN A 475 -25.46 15.20 11.70
C GLN A 475 -24.12 14.71 11.13
N CYS A 476 -23.72 13.48 11.47
CA CYS A 476 -22.49 12.89 10.90
C CYS A 476 -22.54 12.85 9.36
N THR A 477 -23.73 12.58 8.80
CA THR A 477 -23.97 12.52 7.35
C THR A 477 -23.87 13.86 6.64
N ASP A 478 -23.84 14.97 7.40
CA ASP A 478 -23.65 16.32 6.87
C ASP A 478 -22.18 16.63 6.56
N TRP A 479 -21.26 15.67 6.78
CA TRP A 479 -19.83 15.86 6.60
C TRP A 479 -19.23 14.87 5.61
N GLU A 480 -18.45 15.38 4.66
CA GLU A 480 -17.75 14.58 3.67
C GLU A 480 -16.25 14.92 3.64
N ILE A 481 -15.41 13.89 3.64
CA ILE A 481 -13.96 14.04 3.42
C ILE A 481 -13.72 14.23 1.91
N ILE A 482 -12.92 15.21 1.50
CA ILE A 482 -12.59 15.48 0.09
C ILE A 482 -11.07 15.73 -0.07
N PRO A 483 -10.47 15.47 -1.25
CA PRO A 483 -9.08 15.85 -1.50
C PRO A 483 -8.86 17.35 -1.33
N ALA A 484 -7.69 17.77 -0.84
CA ALA A 484 -7.39 19.20 -0.69
C ALA A 484 -7.12 19.91 -2.03
N ASN A 485 -6.57 19.17 -3.00
CA ASN A 485 -6.35 19.60 -4.39
C ASN A 485 -7.30 18.81 -5.28
N GLY A 486 -8.52 19.32 -5.47
CA GLY A 486 -9.58 18.67 -6.23
C GLY A 486 -10.52 19.68 -6.85
#